data_AF-A0A831WRR5-F1
#
_entry.id   AF-A0A831WRR5-F1
#
_cell.length_a   1.000
_cell.length_b   1.000
_cell.length_c   1.000
_cell.angle_alpha   90.00
_cell.angle_beta   90.00
_cell.angle_gamma   90.00
#
_symmetry.space_group_name_H-M   'P 1'
#
loop_
_entity.id
_entity.type
_entity.pdbx_description
1 polymer ?
#
loop_
_entity_poly.entity_id
_entity_poly.type
_entity_poly.pdbx_seq_one_letter_code
_entity_poly.pdbx_strand_id
1 'polypeptide(L)'
;MLENHINPQDLVPHASNSEVGGESRDRKGVFKDGGRCLHEEQKKELFPHKGGEEMGGLEYELKKQYQLENPIKLDPKTATFEQVAAHARRWQRLSDSTIKHRLRSARRMSKHPVYPIDFNNPSYEQFIAYMNYREDVEGASGYALKNDLNTMIMFLRAYHIDPRKWFYKLPIMPINKKRILPFPETVNKFFHHKYSNDRYENALYQYLHFHNFFIGWRVPSEPCAMTINDVNIDEEGRGSLTITETKKHRTKRTILPGKFILSSPTYKSFKNWIDKWRPKVENQYSGDALYLQPSGKPFTVRFLGRKLSETGKQVWKPFQPYDSRHWCAVALLIKTKIETGRWDERRVQRYLGHERVDTTMSYIRYAEEYYYQYPVDWFAHALKSHKNGRVKHEHLQCKCCTKTSRFSGLLNKFSPYDEYGLVGI
;
A
#
# COMPACT_ATOMS: atom_id res chain seq x y z
N MET A 1 -11.07 3.22 61.69
CA MET A 1 -10.37 3.40 62.98
C MET A 1 -9.88 2.01 63.38
N LEU A 2 -8.56 1.77 63.30
CA LEU A 2 -7.66 1.53 64.45
C LEU A 2 -8.05 0.24 65.20
N GLU A 3 -7.22 -0.75 65.49
CA GLU A 3 -5.76 -0.91 65.43
C GLU A 3 -5.43 -2.40 65.70
N ASN A 4 -4.16 -2.76 65.56
CA ASN A 4 -3.57 -4.11 65.65
C ASN A 4 -3.66 -4.80 67.03
N HIS A 5 -3.57 -6.14 67.08
CA HIS A 5 -2.55 -6.89 67.87
C HIS A 5 -2.61 -8.44 67.72
N ILE A 6 -1.57 -8.99 67.07
CA ILE A 6 -0.75 -10.21 67.25
C ILE A 6 -1.22 -11.41 68.14
N ASN A 7 -1.35 -12.61 67.50
CA ASN A 7 -0.85 -14.02 67.73
C ASN A 7 -0.60 -14.58 69.17
N PRO A 8 -0.60 -15.92 69.49
CA PRO A 8 -0.24 -17.11 68.64
C PRO A 8 -0.91 -18.50 68.97
N GLN A 9 -0.51 -19.57 68.22
CA GLN A 9 -0.64 -21.04 68.50
C GLN A 9 -2.06 -21.65 68.45
N ASP A 10 -2.42 -22.81 67.85
CA ASP A 10 -1.81 -24.01 67.24
C ASP A 10 -2.81 -24.52 66.15
N LEU A 11 -2.43 -25.17 65.04
CA LEU A 11 -2.35 -26.64 64.92
C LEU A 11 -1.92 -27.03 63.47
N VAL A 12 -0.94 -27.92 63.39
CA VAL A 12 -0.34 -28.62 62.22
C VAL A 12 -0.93 -30.07 62.22
N PRO A 13 -0.68 -31.07 61.31
CA PRO A 13 0.01 -31.21 59.98
C PRO A 13 -0.86 -31.88 58.87
N HIS A 14 -0.44 -32.05 57.60
CA HIS A 14 0.57 -32.98 57.02
C HIS A 14 0.70 -32.70 55.48
N ALA A 15 1.72 -33.06 54.69
CA ALA A 15 3.10 -33.57 54.84
C ALA A 15 3.81 -33.57 53.44
N SER A 16 5.16 -33.55 53.48
CA SER A 16 6.17 -34.02 52.48
C SER A 16 6.35 -33.27 51.14
N ASN A 17 7.55 -33.08 50.57
CA ASN A 17 8.96 -33.34 50.93
C ASN A 17 9.89 -32.61 49.93
N SER A 18 11.03 -32.06 50.38
CA SER A 18 12.17 -31.70 49.49
C SER A 18 13.52 -31.64 50.25
N GLU A 19 14.54 -32.22 49.60
CA GLU A 19 15.98 -31.89 49.60
C GLU A 19 16.89 -32.08 50.83
N VAL A 20 18.15 -32.48 50.53
CA VAL A 20 19.41 -32.28 51.28
C VAL A 20 20.53 -32.25 50.20
N GLY A 21 21.60 -31.45 50.16
CA GLY A 21 22.36 -30.49 51.01
C GLY A 21 23.76 -30.34 50.33
N GLY A 22 24.66 -29.37 50.51
CA GLY A 22 24.93 -28.39 51.58
C GLY A 22 25.96 -27.33 51.12
N GLU A 23 25.90 -26.12 51.71
CA GLU A 23 26.92 -25.43 52.56
C GLU A 23 28.07 -24.71 51.82
N SER A 24 28.65 -23.59 52.27
CA SER A 24 28.27 -22.42 53.09
C SER A 24 29.47 -21.43 53.03
N ARG A 25 29.23 -20.10 53.05
CA ARG A 25 29.89 -19.09 53.92
C ARG A 25 29.66 -17.64 53.46
N ASP A 26 29.21 -16.86 54.44
CA ASP A 26 28.92 -15.42 54.47
C ASP A 26 30.16 -14.50 54.40
N ARG A 27 29.99 -13.28 53.86
CA ARG A 27 29.90 -12.03 54.68
C ARG A 27 29.73 -10.74 53.84
N LYS A 28 28.58 -10.11 54.06
CA LYS A 28 28.23 -8.66 54.19
C LYS A 28 29.12 -7.57 53.55
N GLY A 29 28.47 -6.65 52.82
CA GLY A 29 28.97 -5.28 52.62
C GLY A 29 28.22 -4.41 51.57
N VAL A 30 27.07 -3.84 51.95
CA VAL A 30 26.49 -2.50 51.63
C VAL A 30 26.75 -1.85 50.24
N PHE A 31 25.65 -1.52 49.54
CA PHE A 31 25.54 -0.59 48.41
C PHE A 31 25.95 0.86 48.75
N LYS A 32 26.70 1.53 47.86
CA LYS A 32 26.26 2.77 47.16
C LYS A 32 27.33 3.37 46.22
N ASP A 33 26.84 3.71 45.03
CA ASP A 33 27.22 4.74 44.04
C ASP A 33 28.65 4.87 43.49
N GLY A 34 28.71 5.05 42.17
CA GLY A 34 29.88 5.65 41.50
C GLY A 34 30.06 5.18 40.07
N GLY A 35 29.40 5.85 39.12
CA GLY A 35 29.43 5.50 37.71
C GLY A 35 30.83 5.43 37.07
N ARG A 36 30.96 4.53 36.08
CA ARG A 36 31.82 4.76 34.92
C ARG A 36 31.04 4.40 33.66
N CYS A 37 30.56 5.44 33.00
CA CYS A 37 30.14 5.36 31.62
C CYS A 37 31.30 4.82 30.78
N LEU A 38 31.05 3.74 30.04
CA LEU A 38 31.95 3.34 28.95
C LEU A 38 31.94 4.46 27.90
N HIS A 39 33.13 4.97 27.57
CA HIS A 39 33.32 5.97 26.52
C HIS A 39 32.80 5.45 25.17
N GLU A 40 32.07 6.30 24.45
CA GLU A 40 31.41 5.99 23.17
C GLU A 40 32.37 5.51 22.06
N GLU A 41 33.67 5.74 22.19
CA GLU A 41 34.66 5.32 21.18
C GLU A 41 35.01 3.83 21.28
N GLN A 42 34.90 3.20 22.45
CA GLN A 42 35.24 1.78 22.62
C GLN A 42 34.14 0.82 22.15
N LYS A 43 32.95 1.32 21.79
CA LYS A 43 31.85 0.51 21.21
C LYS A 43 31.91 0.42 19.67
N LYS A 44 32.78 1.19 19.01
CA LYS A 44 32.85 1.24 17.54
C LYS A 44 33.66 0.10 16.91
N GLU A 45 34.46 -0.65 17.66
CA GLU A 45 35.36 -1.66 17.07
C GLU A 45 34.80 -3.09 16.99
N LEU A 46 33.57 -3.37 17.45
CA LEU A 46 33.04 -4.75 17.48
C LEU A 46 31.98 -5.07 16.41
N PHE A 47 31.57 -4.11 15.57
CA PHE A 47 30.54 -4.32 14.56
C PHE A 47 30.91 -3.65 13.23
N PRO A 48 31.35 -4.39 12.20
CA PRO A 48 31.58 -3.81 10.88
C PRO A 48 30.23 -3.36 10.28
N HIS A 49 30.15 -2.07 9.98
CA HIS A 49 28.96 -1.36 9.51
C HIS A 49 28.26 -2.03 8.31
N LYS A 50 26.96 -2.30 8.45
CA LYS A 50 26.04 -2.64 7.34
C LYS A 50 24.91 -1.61 7.26
N GLY A 51 25.05 -0.65 6.34
CA GLY A 51 24.01 -0.13 5.42
C GLY A 51 22.69 0.44 5.95
N GLY A 52 22.54 0.76 7.24
CA GLY A 52 21.28 1.26 7.81
C GLY A 52 21.38 2.54 8.65
N GLU A 53 22.56 2.91 9.14
CA GLU A 53 22.75 4.01 10.10
C GLU A 53 22.99 5.38 9.44
N GLU A 54 23.37 5.42 8.15
CA GLU A 54 23.61 6.67 7.41
C GLU A 54 22.37 7.58 7.30
N MET A 55 21.15 7.05 7.46
CA MET A 55 19.91 7.81 7.32
C MET A 55 19.46 8.54 8.59
N GLY A 56 19.90 8.09 9.77
CA GLY A 56 19.55 8.74 11.04
C GLY A 56 20.34 10.03 11.27
N GLY A 57 21.62 10.03 10.90
CA GLY A 57 22.48 11.22 10.90
C GLY A 57 22.00 12.28 9.92
N LEU A 58 21.60 11.87 8.70
CA LEU A 58 21.12 12.79 7.66
C LEU A 58 19.86 13.57 8.10
N GLU A 59 18.91 12.90 8.76
CA GLU A 59 17.63 13.52 9.17
C GLU A 59 17.80 14.51 10.35
N TYR A 60 18.80 14.28 11.21
CA TYR A 60 19.18 15.14 12.33
C TYR A 60 20.07 16.32 11.89
N GLU A 61 21.07 16.07 11.02
CA GLU A 61 21.94 17.10 10.45
C GLU A 61 21.16 18.05 9.53
N LEU A 62 20.23 17.53 8.71
CA LEU A 62 19.31 18.35 7.92
C LEU A 62 18.52 19.29 8.83
N LYS A 63 17.99 18.84 9.98
CA LYS A 63 17.22 19.71 10.88
C LYS A 63 18.03 20.85 11.51
N LYS A 64 19.34 20.68 11.73
CA LYS A 64 20.18 21.61 12.51
C LYS A 64 20.82 22.73 11.66
N GLN A 65 21.12 22.48 10.38
CA GLN A 65 21.57 23.50 9.41
C GLN A 65 20.42 24.27 8.72
N TYR A 66 19.16 23.89 8.96
CA TYR A 66 18.01 24.15 8.06
C TYR A 66 17.46 25.59 7.98
N GLN A 67 17.84 26.50 8.88
CA GLN A 67 17.12 27.77 9.06
C GLN A 67 17.79 29.01 8.44
N LEU A 68 19.07 28.99 8.09
CA LEU A 68 19.81 30.19 7.64
C LEU A 68 20.25 30.20 6.16
N GLU A 69 20.31 29.06 5.47
CA GLU A 69 20.94 28.97 4.13
C GLU A 69 20.03 28.46 2.98
N ASN A 70 18.70 28.51 3.12
CA ASN A 70 17.81 27.90 2.13
C ASN A 70 17.15 28.96 1.21
N PRO A 71 17.88 29.51 0.21
CA PRO A 71 17.39 30.61 -0.59
C PRO A 71 16.16 30.17 -1.40
N ILE A 72 15.25 31.12 -1.63
CA ILE A 72 14.07 30.92 -2.48
C ILE A 72 14.50 30.64 -3.93
N LYS A 73 15.71 31.07 -4.31
CA LYS A 73 16.35 30.79 -5.60
C LYS A 73 17.62 29.98 -5.39
N LEU A 74 17.73 28.82 -6.02
CA LEU A 74 18.99 28.10 -6.13
C LEU A 74 19.71 28.52 -7.42
N ASP A 75 21.04 28.58 -7.38
CA ASP A 75 21.86 28.71 -8.60
C ASP A 75 22.05 27.33 -9.23
N PRO A 76 21.59 27.09 -10.48
CA PRO A 76 21.70 25.78 -11.11
C PRO A 76 23.15 25.28 -11.17
N LYS A 77 24.14 26.16 -11.36
CA LYS A 77 25.54 25.74 -11.52
C LYS A 77 26.14 25.07 -10.29
N THR A 78 25.62 25.40 -9.11
CA THR A 78 26.17 24.98 -7.82
C THR A 78 25.19 24.15 -6.99
N ALA A 79 23.91 24.13 -7.37
CA ALA A 79 22.87 23.45 -6.62
C ALA A 79 23.02 21.94 -6.63
N THR A 80 23.04 21.35 -5.43
CA THR A 80 22.99 19.89 -5.25
C THR A 80 21.54 19.37 -5.33
N PHE A 81 21.40 18.07 -5.54
CA PHE A 81 20.08 17.41 -5.58
C PHE A 81 19.39 17.48 -4.20
N GLU A 82 20.17 17.49 -3.13
CA GLU A 82 19.74 17.64 -1.74
C GLU A 82 19.18 19.04 -1.49
N GLN A 83 19.82 20.10 -1.98
CA GLN A 83 19.30 21.46 -1.92
C GLN A 83 17.99 21.61 -2.71
N VAL A 84 17.92 21.04 -3.91
CA VAL A 84 16.67 21.01 -4.70
C VAL A 84 15.57 20.25 -3.96
N ALA A 85 15.89 19.16 -3.27
CA ALA A 85 14.94 18.40 -2.46
C ALA A 85 14.38 19.22 -1.29
N ALA A 86 15.27 19.92 -0.56
CA ALA A 86 14.88 20.80 0.53
C ALA A 86 13.99 21.95 0.04
N HIS A 87 14.37 22.57 -1.10
CA HIS A 87 13.57 23.59 -1.76
C HIS A 87 12.18 23.07 -2.17
N ALA A 88 12.12 21.90 -2.83
CA ALA A 88 10.87 21.26 -3.24
C ALA A 88 9.93 20.96 -2.06
N ARG A 89 10.49 20.56 -0.91
CA ARG A 89 9.72 20.32 0.31
C ARG A 89 9.19 21.62 0.92
N ARG A 90 10.05 22.64 1.06
CA ARG A 90 9.71 23.89 1.75
C ARG A 90 8.84 24.81 0.91
N TRP A 91 9.25 25.10 -0.32
CA TRP A 91 8.67 26.15 -1.16
C TRP A 91 7.64 25.60 -2.16
N GLN A 92 7.86 24.40 -2.69
CA GLN A 92 6.90 23.77 -3.61
C GLN A 92 5.88 22.86 -2.90
N ARG A 93 6.04 22.66 -1.58
CA ARG A 93 5.17 21.83 -0.72
C ARG A 93 4.93 20.41 -1.23
N LEU A 94 5.92 19.84 -1.92
CA LEU A 94 5.83 18.46 -2.42
C LEU A 94 6.02 17.46 -1.28
N SER A 95 5.34 16.32 -1.37
CA SER A 95 5.51 15.22 -0.42
C SER A 95 6.85 14.52 -0.59
N ASP A 96 7.40 13.96 0.50
CA ASP A 96 8.69 13.25 0.49
C ASP A 96 8.73 12.11 -0.52
N SER A 97 7.60 11.42 -0.73
CA SER A 97 7.49 10.35 -1.73
C SER A 97 7.58 10.89 -3.16
N THR A 98 6.99 12.05 -3.42
CA THR A 98 7.10 12.74 -4.72
C THR A 98 8.54 13.19 -4.96
N ILE A 99 9.16 13.84 -3.98
CA ILE A 99 10.54 14.33 -4.08
C ILE A 99 11.49 13.15 -4.35
N LYS A 100 11.41 12.07 -3.56
CA LYS A 100 12.22 10.85 -3.75
C LYS A 100 12.03 10.25 -5.16
N HIS A 101 10.80 10.25 -5.67
CA HIS A 101 10.53 9.78 -7.03
C HIS A 101 11.17 10.70 -8.09
N ARG A 102 11.01 12.01 -7.96
CA ARG A 102 11.59 13.00 -8.90
C ARG A 102 13.11 12.97 -8.90
N LEU A 103 13.77 12.88 -7.74
CA LEU A 103 15.23 12.74 -7.68
C LEU A 103 15.73 11.46 -8.35
N ARG A 104 15.00 10.35 -8.20
CA ARG A 104 15.33 9.11 -8.93
C ARG A 104 15.19 9.29 -10.44
N SER A 105 14.13 9.95 -10.89
CA SER A 105 13.95 10.27 -12.30
C SER A 105 15.04 11.20 -12.80
N ALA A 106 15.42 12.24 -12.06
CA ALA A 106 16.49 13.16 -12.41
C ALA A 106 17.83 12.42 -12.59
N ARG A 107 18.19 11.54 -11.65
CA ARG A 107 19.41 10.71 -11.77
C ARG A 107 19.39 9.77 -12.98
N ARG A 108 18.19 9.32 -13.40
CA ARG A 108 18.03 8.51 -14.62
C ARG A 108 18.16 9.38 -15.87
N MET A 109 17.55 10.56 -15.87
CA MET A 109 17.59 11.53 -16.96
C MET A 109 19.02 12.03 -17.19
N SER A 110 19.78 12.30 -16.13
CA SER A 110 21.18 12.74 -16.23
C SER A 110 22.15 11.66 -16.73
N LYS A 111 21.76 10.40 -16.60
CA LYS A 111 22.53 9.23 -17.08
C LYS A 111 21.97 8.63 -18.36
N HIS A 112 21.07 9.34 -19.05
CA HIS A 112 20.48 8.84 -20.27
C HIS A 112 21.56 8.68 -21.36
N PRO A 113 21.59 7.55 -22.09
CA PRO A 113 22.72 7.21 -22.96
C PRO A 113 22.86 8.11 -24.20
N VAL A 114 21.75 8.64 -24.72
CA VAL A 114 21.76 9.48 -25.94
C VAL A 114 21.68 10.97 -25.59
N TYR A 115 20.63 11.37 -24.88
CA TYR A 115 20.42 12.75 -24.42
C TYR A 115 20.49 12.87 -22.89
N PRO A 116 21.68 12.77 -22.26
CA PRO A 116 21.80 13.00 -20.82
C PRO A 116 21.43 14.44 -20.48
N ILE A 117 20.56 14.62 -19.48
CA ILE A 117 20.15 15.95 -19.02
C ILE A 117 21.16 16.51 -18.02
N ASP A 118 21.73 17.67 -18.32
CA ASP A 118 22.52 18.42 -17.34
C ASP A 118 21.59 19.32 -16.49
N PHE A 119 21.38 18.93 -15.24
CA PHE A 119 20.58 19.73 -14.30
C PHE A 119 21.32 20.95 -13.75
N ASN A 120 22.65 21.00 -13.87
CA ASN A 120 23.44 22.16 -13.45
C ASN A 120 23.51 23.24 -14.53
N ASN A 121 23.21 22.86 -15.78
CA ASN A 121 23.07 23.77 -16.91
C ASN A 121 21.85 23.38 -17.77
N PRO A 122 20.61 23.57 -17.26
CA PRO A 122 19.42 23.08 -17.94
C PRO A 122 19.18 23.84 -19.26
N SER A 123 19.16 23.11 -20.38
CA SER A 123 18.78 23.61 -21.72
C SER A 123 17.41 23.07 -22.16
N TYR A 124 16.59 23.96 -22.73
CA TYR A 124 15.28 23.58 -23.25
C TYR A 124 15.41 22.66 -24.45
N GLU A 125 16.34 22.95 -25.35
CA GLU A 125 16.63 22.19 -26.56
C GLU A 125 17.06 20.76 -26.21
N GLN A 126 17.96 20.62 -25.24
CA GLN A 126 18.40 19.30 -24.74
C GLN A 126 17.23 18.54 -24.10
N PHE A 127 16.39 19.21 -23.32
CA PHE A 127 15.23 18.59 -22.69
C PHE A 127 14.20 18.11 -23.72
N ILE A 128 13.89 18.90 -24.75
CA ILE A 128 12.98 18.49 -25.82
C ILE A 128 13.56 17.33 -26.63
N ALA A 129 14.86 17.36 -26.96
CA ALA A 129 15.51 16.25 -27.64
C ALA A 129 15.42 14.95 -26.84
N TYR A 130 15.65 15.01 -25.52
CA TYR A 130 15.43 13.88 -24.60
C TYR A 130 13.98 13.39 -24.63
N MET A 131 13.00 14.29 -24.53
CA MET A 131 11.59 13.93 -24.48
C MET A 131 11.11 13.30 -25.79
N ASN A 132 11.48 13.87 -26.95
CA ASN A 132 11.16 13.31 -28.26
C ASN A 132 11.81 11.95 -28.47
N TYR A 133 13.10 11.79 -28.12
CA TYR A 133 13.76 10.48 -28.23
C TYR A 133 13.09 9.40 -27.38
N ARG A 134 12.73 9.75 -26.13
CA ARG A 134 11.98 8.86 -25.24
C ARG A 134 10.64 8.46 -25.85
N GLU A 135 9.94 9.39 -26.49
CA GLU A 135 8.65 9.14 -27.14
C GLU A 135 8.79 8.27 -28.40
N ASP A 136 9.56 8.75 -29.37
CA ASP A 136 9.59 8.22 -30.73
C ASP A 136 10.45 6.96 -30.86
N VAL A 137 11.56 6.89 -30.12
CA VAL A 137 12.55 5.81 -30.23
C VAL A 137 12.36 4.77 -29.13
N GLU A 138 12.20 5.20 -27.88
CA GLU A 138 12.03 4.25 -26.76
C GLU A 138 10.57 3.82 -26.51
N GLY A 139 9.60 4.43 -27.21
CA GLY A 139 8.18 4.13 -27.02
C GLY A 139 7.69 4.42 -25.61
N ALA A 140 8.25 5.43 -24.95
CA ALA A 140 7.90 5.76 -23.58
C ALA A 140 6.42 6.19 -23.48
N SER A 141 5.66 5.53 -22.61
CA SER A 141 4.26 5.92 -22.39
C SER A 141 4.15 7.39 -21.96
N GLY A 142 3.02 8.04 -22.31
CA GLY A 142 2.74 9.40 -21.85
C GLY A 142 2.80 9.58 -20.32
N TYR A 143 2.58 8.53 -19.53
CA TYR A 143 2.75 8.58 -18.07
C TYR A 143 4.23 8.68 -17.66
N ALA A 144 5.12 8.00 -18.36
CA ALA A 144 6.56 8.10 -18.12
C ALA A 144 7.07 9.49 -18.49
N LEU A 145 6.69 9.99 -19.68
CA LEU A 145 7.02 11.34 -20.14
C LEU A 145 6.49 12.42 -19.19
N LYS A 146 5.24 12.27 -18.71
CA LYS A 146 4.68 13.16 -17.69
C LYS A 146 5.52 13.17 -16.41
N ASN A 147 6.12 12.05 -16.04
CA ASN A 147 6.97 12.00 -14.86
C ASN A 147 8.30 12.74 -15.06
N ASP A 148 8.86 12.68 -16.27
CA ASP A 148 10.10 13.37 -16.59
C ASP A 148 9.86 14.87 -16.70
N LEU A 149 8.77 15.28 -17.36
CA LEU A 149 8.33 16.67 -17.41
C LEU A 149 8.13 17.27 -16.02
N ASN A 150 7.40 16.59 -15.13
CA ASN A 150 7.22 17.07 -13.77
C ASN A 150 8.51 17.04 -12.92
N THR A 151 9.49 16.22 -13.32
CA THR A 151 10.83 16.26 -12.72
C THR A 151 11.53 17.53 -13.13
N MET A 152 11.57 17.83 -14.43
CA MET A 152 12.15 19.08 -14.93
C MET A 152 11.47 20.31 -14.30
N ILE A 153 10.13 20.36 -14.24
CA ILE A 153 9.38 21.44 -13.60
C ILE A 153 9.81 21.67 -12.13
N MET A 154 10.09 20.60 -11.38
CA MET A 154 10.55 20.72 -9.98
C MET A 154 11.90 21.45 -9.91
N PHE A 155 12.83 21.14 -10.81
CA PHE A 155 14.14 21.78 -10.90
C PHE A 155 14.02 23.24 -11.39
N LEU A 156 13.30 23.47 -12.50
CA LEU A 156 13.08 24.81 -13.05
C LEU A 156 12.51 25.78 -12.00
N ARG A 157 11.53 25.33 -11.21
CA ARG A 157 10.98 26.11 -10.10
C ARG A 157 12.01 26.44 -9.01
N ALA A 158 12.91 25.51 -8.69
CA ALA A 158 13.98 25.75 -7.72
C ALA A 158 14.99 26.79 -8.23
N TYR A 159 15.17 26.88 -9.55
CA TYR A 159 16.05 27.85 -10.20
C TYR A 159 15.37 29.17 -10.59
N HIS A 160 14.08 29.35 -10.24
CA HIS A 160 13.23 30.46 -10.71
C HIS A 160 13.19 30.63 -12.25
N ILE A 161 13.28 29.52 -12.98
CA ILE A 161 13.02 29.49 -14.42
C ILE A 161 11.53 29.20 -14.60
N ASP A 162 10.81 30.05 -15.35
CA ASP A 162 9.39 29.87 -15.61
C ASP A 162 9.14 28.58 -16.42
N PRO A 163 8.50 27.54 -15.85
CA PRO A 163 8.27 26.29 -16.55
C PRO A 163 7.34 26.43 -17.77
N ARG A 164 6.57 27.52 -17.87
CA ARG A 164 5.71 27.77 -19.04
C ARG A 164 6.50 28.02 -20.31
N LYS A 165 7.75 28.48 -20.19
CA LYS A 165 8.67 28.64 -21.31
C LYS A 165 9.21 27.31 -21.84
N TRP A 166 9.09 26.25 -21.04
CA TRP A 166 9.55 24.90 -21.36
C TRP A 166 8.35 24.00 -21.69
N PHE A 167 7.65 24.36 -22.77
CA PHE A 167 6.44 23.68 -23.16
C PHE A 167 6.73 22.35 -23.88
N TYR A 168 6.08 21.28 -23.44
CA TYR A 168 6.07 20.00 -24.14
C TYR A 168 4.66 19.42 -24.11
N LYS A 169 4.12 19.09 -25.29
CA LYS A 169 2.80 18.48 -25.42
C LYS A 169 2.92 16.98 -25.23
N LEU A 170 2.42 16.46 -24.12
CA LEU A 170 2.40 15.02 -23.85
C LEU A 170 1.56 14.26 -24.89
N PRO A 171 1.97 13.04 -25.27
CA PRO A 171 1.14 12.18 -26.11
C PRO A 171 -0.20 11.86 -25.44
N ILE A 172 -1.17 11.51 -26.28
CA ILE A 172 -2.50 11.10 -25.84
C ILE A 172 -2.36 9.91 -24.89
N MET A 173 -2.81 10.09 -23.65
CA MET A 173 -2.81 9.02 -22.68
C MET A 173 -3.93 8.02 -23.01
N PRO A 174 -3.69 6.70 -22.89
CA PRO A 174 -4.74 5.72 -23.09
C PRO A 174 -5.86 5.95 -22.07
N ILE A 175 -7.07 6.20 -22.57
CA ILE A 175 -8.25 6.54 -21.77
C ILE A 175 -8.74 5.33 -20.96
N ASN A 176 -8.69 4.14 -21.57
CA ASN A 176 -9.21 2.91 -20.97
C ASN A 176 -8.08 1.99 -20.50
N LYS A 177 -7.98 1.78 -19.19
CA LYS A 177 -7.27 0.63 -18.64
C LYS A 177 -8.27 -0.52 -18.54
N LYS A 178 -8.04 -1.62 -19.28
CA LYS A 178 -8.82 -2.85 -19.13
C LYS A 178 -8.71 -3.32 -17.68
N ARG A 179 -9.81 -3.20 -16.93
CA ARG A 179 -9.92 -3.67 -15.55
C ARG A 179 -10.96 -4.77 -15.52
N ILE A 180 -10.49 -6.00 -15.35
CA ILE A 180 -11.35 -7.14 -15.04
C ILE A 180 -11.24 -7.31 -13.53
N LEU A 181 -12.37 -7.57 -12.88
CA LEU A 181 -12.50 -7.91 -11.47
C LEU A 181 -13.06 -9.34 -11.35
N PRO A 182 -12.71 -10.07 -10.28
CA PRO A 182 -13.24 -11.41 -10.05
C PRO A 182 -14.71 -11.34 -9.61
N PHE A 183 -15.52 -12.31 -10.03
CA PHE A 183 -16.87 -12.50 -9.52
C PHE A 183 -16.86 -12.99 -8.06
N PRO A 184 -17.98 -12.85 -7.31
CA PRO A 184 -18.03 -13.13 -5.88
C PRO A 184 -17.59 -14.55 -5.46
N GLU A 185 -17.79 -15.57 -6.30
CA GLU A 185 -17.39 -16.96 -6.03
C GLU A 185 -15.87 -17.09 -6.04
N THR A 186 -15.20 -16.35 -6.93
CA THR A 186 -13.74 -16.28 -6.96
C THR A 186 -13.24 -15.53 -5.73
N VAL A 187 -13.90 -14.44 -5.32
CA VAL A 187 -13.57 -13.72 -4.08
C VAL A 187 -13.75 -14.59 -2.84
N ASN A 188 -14.80 -15.42 -2.79
CA ASN A 188 -14.99 -16.39 -1.71
C ASN A 188 -13.79 -17.35 -1.57
N LYS A 189 -13.18 -17.79 -2.68
CA LYS A 189 -11.97 -18.62 -2.65
C LYS A 189 -10.79 -17.91 -1.98
N PHE A 190 -10.66 -16.58 -2.12
CA PHE A 190 -9.59 -15.84 -1.41
C PHE A 190 -9.69 -16.00 0.11
N PHE A 191 -10.90 -16.17 0.64
CA PHE A 191 -11.12 -16.25 2.08
C PHE A 191 -10.89 -17.66 2.63
N HIS A 192 -10.82 -18.68 1.78
CA HIS A 192 -10.78 -20.09 2.19
C HIS A 192 -9.58 -20.85 1.63
N HIS A 193 -8.85 -20.28 0.67
CA HIS A 193 -7.65 -20.88 0.10
C HIS A 193 -6.57 -21.12 1.15
N LYS A 194 -5.83 -22.22 1.00
CA LYS A 194 -4.70 -22.57 1.86
C LYS A 194 -3.42 -21.92 1.33
N TYR A 195 -3.02 -20.78 1.90
CA TYR A 195 -1.84 -20.01 1.51
C TYR A 195 -0.54 -20.50 2.14
N SER A 196 -0.62 -21.12 3.32
CA SER A 196 0.53 -21.64 4.06
C SER A 196 0.16 -22.92 4.81
N ASN A 197 1.17 -23.72 5.14
CA ASN A 197 1.04 -24.83 6.08
C ASN A 197 1.03 -24.35 7.53
N ASP A 198 1.67 -23.21 7.81
CA ASP A 198 1.58 -22.59 9.12
C ASP A 198 0.16 -22.06 9.36
N ARG A 199 -0.42 -22.43 10.51
CA ARG A 199 -1.81 -22.14 10.83
C ARG A 199 -2.05 -20.64 11.00
N TYR A 200 -1.09 -19.92 11.59
CA TYR A 200 -1.20 -18.48 11.80
C TYR A 200 -1.06 -17.73 10.48
N GLU A 201 -0.01 -17.99 9.71
CA GLU A 201 0.25 -17.34 8.42
C GLU A 201 -0.89 -17.60 7.43
N ASN A 202 -1.43 -18.82 7.41
CA ASN A 202 -2.59 -19.14 6.59
C ASN A 202 -3.81 -18.29 6.98
N ALA A 203 -4.13 -18.21 8.28
CA ALA A 203 -5.21 -17.37 8.76
C ALA A 203 -4.97 -15.90 8.43
N LEU A 204 -3.77 -15.38 8.70
CA LEU A 204 -3.37 -14.00 8.43
C LEU A 204 -3.70 -13.58 6.99
N TYR A 205 -3.31 -14.37 5.98
CA TYR A 205 -3.58 -14.00 4.60
C TYR A 205 -5.06 -14.15 4.21
N GLN A 206 -5.77 -15.15 4.74
CA GLN A 206 -7.22 -15.23 4.54
C GLN A 206 -7.96 -14.02 5.14
N TYR A 207 -7.57 -13.56 6.34
CA TYR A 207 -8.15 -12.38 7.00
C TYR A 207 -7.79 -11.10 6.26
N LEU A 208 -6.53 -10.93 5.84
CA LEU A 208 -6.11 -9.77 5.05
C LEU A 208 -6.92 -9.67 3.76
N HIS A 209 -7.07 -10.76 3.00
CA HIS A 209 -7.89 -10.75 1.79
C HIS A 209 -9.36 -10.46 2.11
N PHE A 210 -9.93 -11.09 3.14
CA PHE A 210 -11.29 -10.81 3.59
C PHE A 210 -11.51 -9.32 3.88
N HIS A 211 -10.72 -8.74 4.76
CA HIS A 211 -10.82 -7.32 5.10
C HIS A 211 -10.56 -6.41 3.89
N ASN A 212 -9.57 -6.73 3.04
CA ASN A 212 -9.25 -5.95 1.84
C ASN A 212 -10.42 -5.84 0.85
N PHE A 213 -11.15 -6.93 0.63
CA PHE A 213 -12.30 -6.97 -0.30
C PHE A 213 -13.54 -6.30 0.29
N PHE A 214 -13.79 -6.46 1.59
CA PHE A 214 -14.99 -5.92 2.22
C PHE A 214 -14.89 -4.46 2.65
N ILE A 215 -13.69 -3.97 2.97
CA ILE A 215 -13.46 -2.59 3.41
C ILE A 215 -13.03 -1.69 2.26
N GLY A 216 -12.31 -2.25 1.27
CA GLY A 216 -11.84 -1.49 0.12
C GLY A 216 -10.86 -0.36 0.47
N TRP A 217 -10.11 -0.47 1.57
CA TRP A 217 -9.04 0.47 1.89
C TRP A 217 -7.88 0.40 0.86
N ARG A 218 -7.01 1.42 0.81
CA ARG A 218 -5.85 1.47 -0.09
C ARG A 218 -4.76 0.53 0.39
N VAL A 219 -4.77 -0.67 -0.16
CA VAL A 219 -3.76 -1.71 0.07
C VAL A 219 -2.45 -1.35 -0.65
N PRO A 220 -1.27 -1.58 -0.03
CA PRO A 220 -1.05 -2.12 1.32
C PRO A 220 -0.92 -1.04 2.41
N SER A 221 -0.89 0.24 2.04
CA SER A 221 -0.47 1.32 2.94
C SER A 221 -1.45 1.61 4.08
N GLU A 222 -2.76 1.58 3.81
CA GLU A 222 -3.77 1.81 4.86
C GLU A 222 -3.80 0.65 5.86
N PRO A 223 -3.90 -0.65 5.47
CA PRO A 223 -3.83 -1.74 6.44
C PRO A 223 -2.51 -1.82 7.22
N CYS A 224 -1.37 -1.42 6.66
CA CYS A 224 -0.11 -1.33 7.42
C CYS A 224 -0.11 -0.22 8.47
N ALA A 225 -0.96 0.80 8.31
CA ALA A 225 -1.05 1.94 9.21
C ALA A 225 -2.16 1.80 10.27
N MET A 226 -2.93 0.72 10.22
CA MET A 226 -3.99 0.44 11.19
C MET A 226 -3.40 -0.08 12.50
N THR A 227 -4.00 0.36 13.59
CA THR A 227 -3.75 -0.12 14.95
C THR A 227 -4.96 -0.88 15.47
N ILE A 228 -4.81 -1.59 16.59
CA ILE A 228 -5.95 -2.21 17.29
C ILE A 228 -6.96 -1.16 17.79
N ASN A 229 -6.49 0.03 18.15
CA ASN A 229 -7.33 1.12 18.65
C ASN A 229 -8.17 1.80 17.56
N ASP A 230 -7.81 1.60 16.29
CA ASP A 230 -8.60 2.08 15.15
C ASP A 230 -9.85 1.21 14.88
N VAL A 231 -10.03 0.12 15.65
CA VAL A 231 -11.18 -0.78 15.58
C VAL A 231 -12.00 -0.64 16.85
N ASN A 232 -13.16 0.02 16.75
CA ASN A 232 -14.09 0.15 17.88
C ASN A 232 -15.26 -0.80 17.68
N ILE A 233 -15.53 -1.65 18.67
CA ILE A 233 -16.62 -2.63 18.66
C ILE A 233 -17.38 -2.50 19.98
N ASP A 234 -18.69 -2.26 19.90
CA ASP A 234 -19.58 -2.20 21.06
C ASP A 234 -20.01 -3.61 21.52
N GLU A 235 -20.70 -3.68 22.66
CA GLU A 235 -21.18 -4.95 23.24
C GLU A 235 -22.15 -5.70 22.32
N GLU A 236 -22.90 -4.98 21.48
CA GLU A 236 -23.80 -5.57 20.48
C GLU A 236 -23.07 -6.05 19.20
N GLY A 237 -21.76 -5.88 19.13
CA GLY A 237 -20.93 -6.22 17.98
C GLY A 237 -21.09 -5.27 16.79
N ARG A 238 -21.66 -4.08 16.98
CA ARG A 238 -21.61 -2.95 16.03
C ARG A 238 -20.33 -2.15 16.30
N GLY A 239 -20.07 -1.13 15.49
CA GLY A 239 -18.93 -0.27 15.72
C GLY A 239 -18.42 0.41 14.47
N SER A 240 -17.16 0.83 14.52
CA SER A 240 -16.55 1.62 13.46
C SER A 240 -15.07 1.30 13.26
N LEU A 241 -14.58 1.64 12.07
CA LEU A 241 -13.16 1.59 11.73
C LEU A 241 -12.69 3.00 11.39
N THR A 242 -11.63 3.46 12.05
CA THR A 242 -10.98 4.74 11.73
C THR A 242 -9.72 4.49 10.90
N ILE A 243 -9.78 4.79 9.62
CA ILE A 243 -8.70 4.51 8.68
C ILE A 243 -7.85 5.75 8.47
N THR A 244 -6.54 5.63 8.73
CA THR A 244 -5.55 6.67 8.42
C THR A 244 -5.20 6.66 6.93
N GLU A 245 -5.59 7.70 6.19
CA GLU A 245 -5.31 7.88 4.76
C GLU A 245 -3.87 8.35 4.54
N THR A 246 -2.93 7.39 4.56
CA THR A 246 -1.48 7.66 4.45
C THR A 246 -1.06 8.52 3.26
N LYS A 247 -1.81 8.50 2.14
CA LYS A 247 -1.54 9.29 0.94
C LYS A 247 -2.22 10.66 0.90
N LYS A 248 -3.02 11.00 1.90
CA LYS A 248 -3.76 12.27 1.99
C LYS A 248 -3.42 12.99 3.28
N HIS A 249 -2.14 13.29 3.47
CA HIS A 249 -1.66 14.00 4.66
C HIS A 249 -2.06 13.32 5.98
N ARG A 250 -2.26 11.99 5.97
CA ARG A 250 -2.68 11.20 7.14
C ARG A 250 -4.03 11.65 7.73
N THR A 251 -4.92 12.20 6.91
CA THR A 251 -6.31 12.42 7.32
C THR A 251 -6.95 11.11 7.76
N LYS A 252 -7.92 11.18 8.66
CA LYS A 252 -8.67 10.01 9.15
C LYS A 252 -10.05 10.00 8.51
N ARG A 253 -10.51 8.81 8.09
CA ARG A 253 -11.91 8.58 7.71
C ARG A 253 -12.49 7.46 8.56
N THR A 254 -13.74 7.63 9.00
CA THR A 254 -14.44 6.61 9.77
C THR A 254 -15.51 5.96 8.91
N ILE A 255 -15.57 4.63 8.96
CA ILE A 255 -16.60 3.84 8.30
C ILE A 255 -17.32 2.94 9.31
N LEU A 256 -18.58 2.61 9.00
CA LEU A 256 -19.43 1.73 9.80
C LEU A 256 -19.70 0.44 8.99
N PRO A 257 -18.78 -0.53 9.03
CA PRO A 257 -18.94 -1.80 8.32
C PRO A 257 -19.97 -2.71 9.00
N GLY A 258 -20.49 -3.70 8.26
CA GLY A 258 -21.45 -4.66 8.80
C GLY A 258 -20.84 -5.60 9.86
N LYS A 259 -21.69 -6.20 10.70
CA LYS A 259 -21.28 -7.11 11.79
C LYS A 259 -20.41 -8.29 11.32
N PHE A 260 -20.58 -8.74 10.08
CA PHE A 260 -19.78 -9.82 9.49
C PHE A 260 -18.28 -9.45 9.35
N ILE A 261 -17.96 -8.15 9.31
CA ILE A 261 -16.59 -7.61 9.29
C ILE A 261 -16.11 -7.33 10.71
N LEU A 262 -16.98 -6.82 11.59
CA LEU A 262 -16.57 -6.37 12.93
C LEU A 262 -16.48 -7.52 13.93
N SER A 263 -17.56 -8.27 14.11
CA SER A 263 -17.78 -9.07 15.34
C SER A 263 -18.25 -10.50 15.10
N SER A 264 -18.59 -10.87 13.87
CA SER A 264 -19.12 -12.22 13.59
C SER A 264 -18.18 -13.33 14.08
N PRO A 265 -18.71 -14.34 14.80
CA PRO A 265 -17.90 -15.45 15.29
C PRO A 265 -17.55 -16.46 14.18
N THR A 266 -18.34 -16.52 13.11
CA THR A 266 -18.18 -17.48 12.01
C THR A 266 -17.34 -16.93 10.87
N TYR A 267 -17.34 -15.61 10.67
CA TYR A 267 -16.55 -14.96 9.64
C TYR A 267 -15.19 -14.50 10.16
N LYS A 268 -14.35 -14.03 9.23
CA LYS A 268 -13.01 -13.51 9.49
C LYS A 268 -13.09 -12.07 9.98
N SER A 269 -13.79 -11.87 11.09
CA SER A 269 -14.08 -10.56 11.66
C SER A 269 -12.88 -9.98 12.41
N PHE A 270 -12.85 -8.66 12.60
CA PHE A 270 -11.81 -8.00 13.38
C PHE A 270 -11.77 -8.47 14.82
N LYS A 271 -12.92 -8.66 15.48
CA LYS A 271 -12.99 -9.20 16.83
C LYS A 271 -12.28 -10.55 16.91
N ASN A 272 -12.57 -11.45 15.97
CA ASN A 272 -11.92 -12.76 15.93
C ASN A 272 -10.41 -12.66 15.64
N TRP A 273 -10.00 -11.72 14.77
CA TRP A 273 -8.59 -11.46 14.51
C TRP A 273 -7.85 -10.96 15.77
N ILE A 274 -8.38 -9.91 16.41
CA ILE A 274 -7.78 -9.22 17.55
C ILE A 274 -7.77 -10.13 18.78
N ASP A 275 -8.86 -10.85 19.05
CA ASP A 275 -8.99 -11.64 20.28
C ASP A 275 -8.26 -12.99 20.19
N LYS A 276 -8.16 -13.59 18.99
CA LYS A 276 -7.72 -14.99 18.86
C LYS A 276 -6.47 -15.20 18.02
N TRP A 277 -6.25 -14.40 16.99
CA TRP A 277 -5.15 -14.65 16.05
C TRP A 277 -3.95 -13.76 16.34
N ARG A 278 -4.14 -12.44 16.36
CA ARG A 278 -3.09 -11.47 16.63
C ARG A 278 -2.26 -11.80 17.88
N PRO A 279 -2.85 -12.19 19.04
CA PRO A 279 -2.08 -12.43 20.27
C PRO A 279 -1.13 -13.63 20.19
N LYS A 280 -1.33 -14.56 19.23
CA LYS A 280 -0.51 -15.79 19.12
C LYS A 280 0.94 -15.53 18.73
N VAL A 281 1.23 -14.38 18.12
CA VAL A 281 2.57 -14.00 17.70
C VAL A 281 3.00 -12.66 18.29
N GLU A 282 2.17 -12.07 19.14
CA GLU A 282 2.45 -10.78 19.76
C GLU A 282 3.68 -10.87 20.67
N ASN A 283 4.55 -9.87 20.54
CA ASN A 283 5.77 -9.76 21.33
C ASN A 283 6.18 -8.29 21.49
N GLN A 284 7.32 -8.06 22.14
CA GLN A 284 7.86 -6.72 22.41
C GLN A 284 8.06 -5.82 21.18
N TYR A 285 8.07 -6.37 19.96
CA TYR A 285 8.21 -5.61 18.71
C TYR A 285 6.87 -5.30 18.02
N SER A 286 5.75 -5.85 18.51
CA SER A 286 4.45 -5.75 17.86
C SER A 286 3.83 -4.36 17.93
N GLY A 287 4.04 -3.66 19.05
CA GLY A 287 3.32 -2.43 19.36
C GLY A 287 1.80 -2.62 19.27
N ASP A 288 1.09 -1.58 18.82
CA ASP A 288 -0.36 -1.59 18.63
C ASP A 288 -0.79 -1.94 17.20
N ALA A 289 0.14 -2.36 16.33
CA ALA A 289 -0.15 -2.65 14.93
C ALA A 289 -1.23 -3.72 14.78
N LEU A 290 -2.20 -3.49 13.89
CA LEU A 290 -3.36 -4.37 13.74
C LEU A 290 -2.98 -5.74 13.16
N TYR A 291 -2.07 -5.78 12.17
CA TYR A 291 -1.59 -7.00 11.55
C TYR A 291 -0.11 -7.21 11.82
N LEU A 292 0.22 -8.43 12.25
CA LEU A 292 1.59 -8.84 12.57
C LEU A 292 2.04 -9.91 11.59
N GLN A 293 3.34 -9.93 11.31
CA GLN A 293 4.00 -11.04 10.63
C GLN A 293 4.08 -12.24 11.59
N PRO A 294 4.36 -13.46 11.10
CA PRO A 294 4.61 -14.62 11.97
C PRO A 294 5.71 -14.40 13.02
N SER A 295 6.64 -13.47 12.77
CA SER A 295 7.68 -13.04 13.71
C SER A 295 7.19 -12.07 14.81
N GLY A 296 5.92 -11.69 14.80
CA GLY A 296 5.33 -10.67 15.67
C GLY A 296 5.64 -9.23 15.28
N LYS A 297 6.46 -9.00 14.24
CA LYS A 297 6.78 -7.64 13.77
C LYS A 297 5.68 -7.07 12.86
N PRO A 298 5.41 -5.75 12.90
CA PRO A 298 4.53 -5.10 11.95
C PRO A 298 4.99 -5.25 10.49
N PHE A 299 4.05 -5.08 9.56
CA PHE A 299 4.34 -5.11 8.13
C PHE A 299 4.98 -3.81 7.63
N THR A 300 5.96 -3.93 6.72
CA THR A 300 6.30 -2.81 5.84
C THR A 300 5.38 -2.80 4.61
N VAL A 301 5.07 -1.60 4.10
CA VAL A 301 4.21 -1.40 2.91
C VAL A 301 4.68 -2.24 1.71
N ARG A 302 5.99 -2.26 1.45
CA ARG A 302 6.58 -3.01 0.33
C ARG A 302 6.44 -4.52 0.53
N PHE A 303 6.72 -5.01 1.74
CA PHE A 303 6.65 -6.44 2.04
C PHE A 303 5.21 -6.96 1.95
N LEU A 304 4.25 -6.27 2.58
CA LEU A 304 2.84 -6.65 2.53
C LEU A 304 2.30 -6.63 1.09
N GLY A 305 2.61 -5.58 0.33
CA GLY A 305 2.16 -5.48 -1.06
C GLY A 305 2.64 -6.63 -1.94
N ARG A 306 3.91 -7.03 -1.79
CA ARG A 306 4.46 -8.20 -2.50
C ARG A 306 3.74 -9.48 -2.09
N LYS A 307 3.63 -9.74 -0.78
CA LYS A 307 2.98 -10.96 -0.25
C LYS A 307 1.51 -11.07 -0.62
N LEU A 308 0.75 -9.98 -0.61
CA LEU A 308 -0.64 -9.97 -1.05
C LEU A 308 -0.77 -10.24 -2.55
N SER A 309 0.14 -9.71 -3.38
CA SER A 309 0.15 -10.04 -4.82
C SER A 309 0.47 -11.51 -5.04
N GLU A 310 1.50 -12.04 -4.39
CA GLU A 310 1.90 -13.46 -4.49
C GLU A 310 0.77 -14.40 -4.07
N THR A 311 0.21 -14.19 -2.87
CA THR A 311 -0.88 -15.03 -2.35
C THR A 311 -2.15 -14.91 -3.18
N GLY A 312 -2.55 -13.69 -3.55
CA GLY A 312 -3.77 -13.49 -4.33
C GLY A 312 -3.71 -14.10 -5.74
N LYS A 313 -2.52 -14.12 -6.36
CA LYS A 313 -2.30 -14.78 -7.65
C LYS A 313 -2.44 -16.31 -7.61
N GLN A 314 -2.34 -16.93 -6.43
CA GLN A 314 -2.63 -18.36 -6.26
C GLN A 314 -4.12 -18.67 -6.48
N VAL A 315 -5.00 -17.71 -6.19
CA VAL A 315 -6.45 -17.85 -6.36
C VAL A 315 -6.91 -17.30 -7.71
N TRP A 316 -6.40 -16.14 -8.10
CA TRP A 316 -6.77 -15.48 -9.35
C TRP A 316 -5.54 -14.84 -10.00
N LYS A 317 -5.02 -15.47 -11.05
CA LYS A 317 -3.73 -15.11 -11.70
C LYS A 317 -3.56 -13.62 -12.06
N PRO A 318 -4.60 -12.87 -12.49
CA PRO A 318 -4.46 -11.43 -12.79
C PRO A 318 -4.36 -10.53 -11.55
N PHE A 319 -4.63 -11.05 -10.35
CA PHE A 319 -4.81 -10.27 -9.13
C PHE A 319 -3.68 -9.29 -8.85
N GLN A 320 -4.07 -8.05 -8.57
CA GLN A 320 -3.28 -7.03 -7.92
C GLN A 320 -3.93 -6.63 -6.59
N PRO A 321 -3.15 -6.27 -5.56
CA PRO A 321 -3.71 -5.90 -4.26
C PRO A 321 -4.75 -4.77 -4.31
N TYR A 322 -4.64 -3.85 -5.27
CA TYR A 322 -5.59 -2.73 -5.41
C TYR A 322 -6.91 -3.15 -6.08
N ASP A 323 -6.99 -4.33 -6.68
CA ASP A 323 -8.22 -4.87 -7.25
C ASP A 323 -9.27 -5.12 -6.17
N SER A 324 -8.88 -5.44 -4.94
CA SER A 324 -9.83 -5.62 -3.82
C SER A 324 -10.60 -4.34 -3.52
N ARG A 325 -9.95 -3.17 -3.64
CA ARG A 325 -10.58 -1.86 -3.48
C ARG A 325 -11.52 -1.55 -4.64
N HIS A 326 -11.12 -1.86 -5.86
CA HIS A 326 -11.99 -1.71 -7.03
C HIS A 326 -13.21 -2.63 -6.95
N TRP A 327 -13.01 -3.87 -6.50
CA TRP A 327 -14.08 -4.82 -6.26
C TRP A 327 -15.05 -4.32 -5.19
N CYS A 328 -14.54 -3.82 -4.05
CA CYS A 328 -15.37 -3.21 -3.01
C CYS A 328 -16.23 -2.06 -3.54
N ALA A 329 -15.64 -1.17 -4.36
CA ALA A 329 -16.35 -0.04 -4.97
C ALA A 329 -17.52 -0.52 -5.86
N VAL A 330 -17.25 -1.50 -6.73
CA VAL A 330 -18.26 -2.09 -7.62
C VAL A 330 -19.33 -2.83 -6.83
N ALA A 331 -18.94 -3.64 -5.84
CA ALA A 331 -19.87 -4.37 -4.98
C ALA A 331 -20.78 -3.44 -4.17
N LEU A 332 -20.26 -2.31 -3.65
CA LEU A 332 -21.07 -1.31 -2.97
C LEU A 332 -22.07 -0.64 -3.93
N LEU A 333 -21.65 -0.29 -5.15
CA LEU A 333 -22.55 0.27 -6.15
C LEU A 333 -23.68 -0.72 -6.50
N ILE A 334 -23.33 -1.98 -6.79
CA ILE A 334 -24.30 -3.07 -7.04
C ILE A 334 -25.26 -3.22 -5.87
N LYS A 335 -24.74 -3.23 -4.64
CA LYS A 335 -25.57 -3.30 -3.44
C LYS A 335 -26.54 -2.12 -3.34
N THR A 336 -26.09 -0.89 -3.56
CA THR A 336 -26.97 0.29 -3.54
C THR A 336 -28.05 0.20 -4.62
N LYS A 337 -27.71 -0.31 -5.81
CA LYS A 337 -28.66 -0.52 -6.90
C LYS A 337 -29.75 -1.50 -6.53
N ILE A 338 -29.40 -2.59 -5.84
CA ILE A 338 -30.35 -3.59 -5.35
C ILE A 338 -31.21 -3.03 -4.22
N GLU A 339 -30.61 -2.35 -3.24
CA GLU A 339 -31.32 -1.83 -2.05
C GLU A 339 -32.26 -0.66 -2.37
N THR A 340 -31.89 0.20 -3.32
CA THR A 340 -32.55 1.51 -3.53
C THR A 340 -33.04 1.74 -4.96
N GLY A 341 -32.74 0.83 -5.89
CA GLY A 341 -33.01 1.01 -7.31
C GLY A 341 -32.05 1.97 -8.02
N ARG A 342 -31.07 2.58 -7.33
CA ARG A 342 -30.14 3.59 -7.88
C ARG A 342 -28.69 3.29 -7.52
N TRP A 343 -27.76 3.74 -8.37
CA TRP A 343 -26.33 3.75 -8.07
C TRP A 343 -26.05 4.92 -7.11
N ASP A 344 -25.72 4.68 -5.84
CA ASP A 344 -25.44 5.76 -4.88
C ASP A 344 -23.93 6.05 -4.81
N GLU A 345 -23.45 6.89 -5.72
CA GLU A 345 -22.02 7.25 -5.77
C GLU A 345 -21.56 8.02 -4.55
N ARG A 346 -22.44 8.76 -3.85
CA ARG A 346 -22.07 9.56 -2.68
C ARG A 346 -21.80 8.68 -1.47
N ARG A 347 -22.60 7.63 -1.26
CA ARG A 347 -22.34 6.61 -0.23
C ARG A 347 -21.00 5.93 -0.48
N VAL A 348 -20.73 5.51 -1.71
CA VAL A 348 -19.46 4.84 -2.07
C VAL A 348 -18.27 5.80 -1.97
N GLN A 349 -18.43 7.07 -2.37
CA GLN A 349 -17.42 8.12 -2.23
C GLN A 349 -16.99 8.29 -0.77
N ARG A 350 -17.96 8.44 0.15
CA ARG A 350 -17.70 8.60 1.59
C ARG A 350 -17.05 7.35 2.17
N TYR A 351 -17.57 6.17 1.84
CA TYR A 351 -17.04 4.91 2.35
C TYR A 351 -15.57 4.68 1.95
N LEU A 352 -15.22 4.95 0.69
CA LEU A 352 -13.86 4.75 0.18
C LEU A 352 -12.93 5.94 0.43
N GLY A 353 -13.44 7.09 0.85
CA GLY A 353 -12.66 8.31 0.97
C GLY A 353 -12.15 8.80 -0.39
N HIS A 354 -13.04 9.02 -1.35
CA HIS A 354 -12.70 9.73 -2.60
C HIS A 354 -12.95 11.24 -2.43
N GLU A 355 -11.97 12.07 -2.78
CA GLU A 355 -12.10 13.54 -2.71
C GLU A 355 -13.14 14.07 -3.70
N ARG A 356 -13.12 13.54 -4.92
CA ARG A 356 -14.04 13.93 -5.99
C ARG A 356 -14.99 12.79 -6.33
N VAL A 357 -16.26 13.12 -6.53
CA VAL A 357 -17.30 12.16 -6.93
C VAL A 357 -16.96 11.52 -8.28
N ASP A 358 -16.34 12.25 -9.20
CA ASP A 358 -15.88 11.75 -10.51
C ASP A 358 -15.00 10.50 -10.39
N THR A 359 -14.20 10.42 -9.33
CA THR A 359 -13.37 9.23 -9.08
C THR A 359 -14.25 8.00 -8.81
N THR A 360 -15.36 8.18 -8.10
CA THR A 360 -16.35 7.12 -7.87
C THR A 360 -17.17 6.83 -9.13
N MET A 361 -17.55 7.86 -9.89
CA MET A 361 -18.32 7.68 -11.13
C MET A 361 -17.58 6.81 -12.16
N SER A 362 -16.25 6.80 -12.14
CA SER A 362 -15.43 5.90 -12.98
C SER A 362 -15.72 4.40 -12.77
N TYR A 363 -16.38 4.02 -11.67
CA TYR A 363 -16.80 2.64 -11.41
C TYR A 363 -18.20 2.29 -11.95
N ILE A 364 -19.05 3.28 -12.26
CA ILE A 364 -20.46 3.03 -12.63
C ILE A 364 -20.55 2.14 -13.86
N ARG A 365 -19.82 2.49 -14.94
CA ARG A 365 -19.77 1.65 -16.15
C ARG A 365 -19.41 0.20 -15.83
N TYR A 366 -18.44 -0.03 -14.96
CA TYR A 366 -18.07 -1.40 -14.56
C TYR A 366 -19.18 -2.06 -13.74
N ALA A 367 -19.79 -1.33 -12.80
CA ALA A 367 -20.87 -1.86 -11.98
C ALA A 367 -22.10 -2.23 -12.82
N GLU A 368 -22.45 -1.45 -13.85
CA GLU A 368 -23.53 -1.75 -14.79
C GLU A 368 -23.27 -3.05 -15.57
N GLU A 369 -22.09 -3.18 -16.18
CA GLU A 369 -21.71 -4.37 -16.94
C GLU A 369 -21.67 -5.64 -16.06
N TYR A 370 -21.16 -5.51 -14.84
CA TYR A 370 -21.11 -6.61 -13.87
C TYR A 370 -22.50 -6.97 -13.33
N TYR A 371 -23.36 -5.97 -13.10
CA TYR A 371 -24.73 -6.18 -12.66
C TYR A 371 -25.56 -6.86 -13.74
N TYR A 372 -25.41 -6.46 -15.01
CA TYR A 372 -26.10 -7.11 -16.12
C TYR A 372 -25.78 -8.60 -16.20
N GLN A 373 -24.51 -8.97 -16.00
CA GLN A 373 -24.09 -10.38 -15.98
C GLN A 373 -24.48 -11.11 -14.70
N TYR A 374 -24.48 -10.41 -13.55
CA TYR A 374 -24.65 -11.05 -12.25
C TYR A 374 -25.35 -10.13 -11.21
N PRO A 375 -26.69 -9.98 -11.30
CA PRO A 375 -27.47 -8.99 -10.55
C PRO A 375 -27.83 -9.45 -9.12
N VAL A 376 -26.82 -9.81 -8.32
CA VAL A 376 -26.99 -10.24 -6.92
C VAL A 376 -26.19 -9.35 -5.97
N ASP A 377 -26.49 -9.37 -4.67
CA ASP A 377 -25.63 -8.69 -3.68
C ASP A 377 -24.29 -9.45 -3.61
N TRP A 378 -23.26 -8.85 -4.21
CA TRP A 378 -21.91 -9.42 -4.29
C TRP A 378 -21.29 -9.66 -2.92
N PHE A 379 -21.56 -8.81 -1.92
CA PHE A 379 -21.05 -9.03 -0.57
C PHE A 379 -21.72 -10.25 0.07
N ALA A 380 -23.05 -10.35 -0.04
CA ALA A 380 -23.78 -11.51 0.47
C ALA A 380 -23.34 -12.80 -0.24
N HIS A 381 -23.12 -12.76 -1.56
CA HIS A 381 -22.72 -13.92 -2.35
C HIS A 381 -21.29 -14.38 -2.03
N ALA A 382 -20.36 -13.45 -1.83
CA ALA A 382 -18.98 -13.77 -1.45
C ALA A 382 -18.88 -14.41 -0.04
N LEU A 383 -19.88 -14.24 0.83
CA LEU A 383 -19.94 -14.88 2.14
C LEU A 383 -20.53 -16.30 2.11
N LYS A 384 -21.29 -16.67 1.08
CA LYS A 384 -21.92 -18.00 0.99
C LYS A 384 -20.87 -19.09 0.76
N SER A 385 -21.08 -20.25 1.39
CA SER A 385 -20.31 -21.46 1.08
C SER A 385 -20.72 -21.97 -0.30
N HIS A 386 -19.80 -21.91 -1.26
CA HIS A 386 -20.00 -22.53 -2.56
C HIS A 386 -19.60 -24.00 -2.45
N LYS A 387 -20.58 -24.92 -2.50
CA LYS A 387 -20.26 -26.34 -2.66
C LYS A 387 -19.43 -26.47 -3.93
N ASN A 388 -18.27 -27.15 -3.87
CA ASN A 388 -17.54 -27.59 -5.04
C ASN A 388 -18.40 -28.62 -5.79
N GLY A 389 -19.38 -28.15 -6.54
CA GLY A 389 -20.40 -28.98 -7.15
C GLY A 389 -21.11 -28.20 -8.23
N ARG A 390 -20.64 -28.36 -9.47
CA ARG A 390 -21.38 -28.14 -10.73
C ARG A 390 -22.39 -26.98 -10.69
N VAL A 391 -21.92 -25.74 -10.57
CA VAL A 391 -22.61 -24.67 -11.30
C VAL A 391 -22.14 -24.82 -12.75
N LYS A 392 -22.95 -25.45 -13.58
CA LYS A 392 -22.83 -25.32 -15.03
C LYS A 392 -23.04 -23.83 -15.35
N HIS A 393 -21.96 -23.07 -15.41
CA HIS A 393 -21.92 -21.97 -16.37
C HIS A 393 -21.69 -22.61 -17.74
N GLU A 394 -22.74 -23.24 -18.27
CA GLU A 394 -22.84 -23.42 -19.72
C GLU A 394 -22.92 -22.01 -20.30
N HIS A 395 -22.00 -21.73 -21.23
CA HIS A 395 -21.63 -20.40 -21.73
C HIS A 395 -20.83 -19.52 -20.77
N LEU A 396 -19.51 -19.78 -20.71
CA LEU A 396 -18.44 -18.77 -20.80
C LEU A 396 -17.05 -19.46 -20.75
N GLN A 397 -16.87 -20.52 -21.54
CA GLN A 397 -15.53 -20.90 -21.99
C GLN A 397 -15.30 -20.24 -23.34
N CYS A 398 -14.76 -19.01 -23.33
CA CYS A 398 -14.04 -18.55 -24.51
C CYS A 398 -12.77 -19.41 -24.61
N LYS A 399 -12.86 -20.49 -25.39
CA LYS A 399 -11.71 -21.25 -25.87
C LYS A 399 -10.92 -20.33 -26.81
N CYS A 400 -10.04 -19.51 -26.25
CA CYS A 400 -8.93 -18.98 -27.03
C CYS A 400 -7.73 -18.70 -26.13
N CYS A 401 -7.00 -19.78 -25.83
CA CYS A 401 -5.55 -19.74 -25.86
C CYS A 401 -5.07 -21.05 -26.46
N THR A 402 -3.98 -20.94 -27.23
CA THR A 402 -3.23 -21.98 -27.95
C THR A 402 -3.88 -22.57 -29.21
N LYS A 403 -3.88 -21.79 -30.30
CA LYS A 403 -3.27 -22.24 -31.55
C LYS A 403 -2.51 -21.09 -32.20
N THR A 404 -1.19 -21.19 -32.15
CA THR A 404 -0.28 -20.62 -33.14
C THR A 404 -0.67 -21.20 -34.49
N SER A 405 -1.41 -20.45 -35.31
CA SER A 405 -1.55 -20.73 -36.74
C SER A 405 -1.38 -19.43 -37.50
N ARG A 406 -0.34 -19.41 -38.33
CA ARG A 406 0.03 -18.43 -39.35
C ARG A 406 -1.16 -17.59 -39.83
N PHE A 407 -1.19 -16.32 -39.43
CA PHE A 407 -2.00 -15.28 -40.04
C PHE A 407 -1.18 -14.56 -41.12
N SER A 408 -0.66 -15.33 -42.09
CA SER A 408 0.15 -14.85 -43.21
C SER A 408 -0.56 -15.04 -44.55
N GLY A 409 -1.89 -14.87 -44.59
CA GLY A 409 -2.69 -15.17 -45.79
C GLY A 409 -3.85 -14.23 -46.09
N LEU A 410 -4.04 -13.13 -45.34
CA LEU A 410 -5.20 -12.23 -45.52
C LEU A 410 -4.85 -10.73 -45.58
N LEU A 411 -3.59 -10.39 -45.88
CA LEU A 411 -3.15 -8.99 -46.07
C LEU A 411 -2.66 -8.67 -47.50
N ASN A 412 -3.10 -9.41 -48.51
CA ASN A 412 -2.77 -9.13 -49.92
C ASN A 412 -3.94 -8.53 -50.72
N LYS A 413 -4.75 -7.61 -50.16
CA LYS A 413 -5.80 -6.92 -50.93
C LYS A 413 -6.07 -5.46 -50.56
N PHE A 414 -5.10 -4.74 -50.01
CA PHE A 414 -5.17 -3.27 -49.95
C PHE A 414 -3.75 -2.69 -50.11
N SER A 415 -3.32 -2.53 -51.37
CA SER A 415 -2.18 -1.70 -51.75
C SER A 415 -2.71 -0.29 -52.05
N PRO A 416 -2.24 0.78 -51.40
CA PRO A 416 -2.70 2.14 -51.69
C PRO A 416 -1.82 2.83 -52.75
N TYR A 417 -1.57 2.16 -53.87
CA TYR A 417 -0.97 2.77 -55.05
C TYR A 417 -1.46 2.03 -56.29
N ASP A 418 -2.42 2.65 -56.98
CA ASP A 418 -2.62 2.44 -58.41
C ASP A 418 -2.19 3.73 -59.09
N GLU A 419 -1.33 3.56 -60.09
CA GLU A 419 -0.89 4.57 -61.04
C GLU A 419 -2.13 5.18 -61.72
N TYR A 420 -2.04 6.46 -62.11
CA TYR A 420 -3.05 7.27 -62.82
C TYR A 420 -4.05 8.09 -61.96
N GLY A 421 -3.67 9.36 -61.70
CA GLY A 421 -4.49 10.52 -62.13
C GLY A 421 -5.52 11.13 -61.16
N LEU A 422 -5.39 12.46 -60.99
CA LEU A 422 -6.34 13.42 -60.39
C LEU A 422 -7.81 13.29 -60.85
N VAL A 423 -8.77 13.41 -59.92
CA VAL A 423 -10.01 14.26 -59.90
C VAL A 423 -10.52 14.16 -58.44
N GLY A 424 -10.92 15.14 -57.64
CA GLY A 424 -11.46 16.48 -57.83
C GLY A 424 -12.67 16.61 -56.88
N ILE A 425 -12.64 17.66 -56.04
CA ILE A 425 -13.60 18.10 -54.99
C ILE A 425 -13.48 17.39 -53.63
#